data_AF-A0A662GEU8-F1
#
_entry.id   AF-A0A662GEU8-F1
#
_cell.length_a   1.000
_cell.length_b   1.000
_cell.length_c   1.000
_cell.angle_alpha   90.00
_cell.angle_beta   90.00
_cell.angle_gamma   90.00
#
_symmetry.space_group_name_H-M   'P 1'
#
loop_
_entity.id
_entity.type
_entity.pdbx_description
1 polymer ?
#
loop_
_entity_poly.entity_id
_entity_poly.type
_entity_poly.pdbx_seq_one_letter_code
_entity_poly.pdbx_strand_id
1 'polypeptide(L)' 'MSYTVLKVLLDSTYLLPSFGIEVGKLSDEDILRLRKAAVEGKVKFYCLSVVWVEVIGKIYRESRRLNADLGEIL' A
#
# COMPACT_ATOMS: atom_id res chain seq x y z
N MET A 1 -15.71 -24.09 11.06
CA MET A 1 -14.65 -24.23 10.04
C MET A 1 -13.51 -23.31 10.42
N SER A 2 -12.34 -23.87 10.76
CA SER A 2 -11.13 -23.08 11.00
C SER A 2 -10.60 -22.59 9.65
N TYR A 3 -11.03 -21.40 9.22
CA TYR A 3 -10.39 -20.76 8.07
C TYR A 3 -8.97 -20.37 8.51
N THR A 4 -7.98 -21.04 7.93
CA THR A 4 -6.59 -20.64 8.12
C THR A 4 -6.47 -19.24 7.51
N VAL A 5 -6.17 -18.24 8.34
CA VAL A 5 -5.98 -16.86 7.90
C VAL A 5 -4.92 -16.84 6.80
N LEU A 6 -5.27 -16.32 5.63
CA LEU A 6 -4.35 -16.25 4.49
C LEU A 6 -3.26 -15.21 4.80
N LYS A 7 -1.99 -15.61 4.75
CA LYS A 7 -0.86 -14.69 4.90
C LYS A 7 -0.43 -14.21 3.51
N VAL A 8 -0.47 -12.90 3.28
CA VAL A 8 -0.16 -12.30 1.98
C VAL A 8 1.00 -11.34 2.12
N LEU A 9 2.00 -11.49 1.27
CA LEU A 9 3.13 -10.57 1.16
C LEU A 9 2.81 -9.53 0.07
N LEU A 10 2.76 -8.26 0.46
CA LEU A 10 2.52 -7.13 -0.42
C LEU A 10 3.85 -6.64 -1.02
N ASP A 11 3.80 -6.28 -2.30
CA ASP A 11 4.84 -5.50 -2.96
C ASP A 11 4.55 -3.99 -2.79
N SER A 12 5.40 -3.14 -3.40
CA SER A 12 5.22 -1.69 -3.33
C SER A 12 3.91 -1.23 -3.98
N THR A 13 3.44 -1.94 -5.02
CA THR A 13 2.22 -1.63 -5.77
C THR A 13 1.00 -1.49 -4.86
N TYR A 14 0.83 -2.39 -3.89
CA TYR A 14 -0.30 -2.34 -2.95
C TYR A 14 -0.08 -1.37 -1.78
N LEU A 15 1.13 -0.85 -1.58
CA LEU A 15 1.44 0.12 -0.52
C LEU A 15 1.25 1.56 -0.98
N LEU A 16 1.55 1.86 -2.25
CA LEU A 16 1.47 3.21 -2.83
C LEU A 16 0.11 3.93 -2.63
N PRO A 17 -1.05 3.26 -2.75
CA PRO A 17 -2.34 3.90 -2.53
C PRO A 17 -2.50 4.46 -1.10
N SER A 18 -1.82 3.88 -0.11
CA SER A 18 -1.85 4.40 1.27
C SER A 18 -1.14 5.77 1.41
N PHE A 19 -0.36 6.16 0.40
CA PHE A 19 0.31 7.45 0.29
C PHE A 19 -0.35 8.39 -0.72
N GLY A 20 -1.57 8.06 -1.18
CA GLY A 20 -2.30 8.87 -2.16
C GLY A 20 -1.74 8.77 -3.58
N ILE A 21 -0.93 7.75 -3.87
CA ILE A 21 -0.36 7.52 -5.21
C ILE A 21 -1.24 6.51 -5.94
N GLU A 22 -1.86 6.96 -7.03
CA GLU A 22 -2.70 6.13 -7.89
C GLU A 22 -1.87 5.08 -8.64
N VAL A 23 -2.45 3.89 -8.80
CA VAL A 23 -1.83 2.78 -9.52
C VAL A 23 -2.80 2.30 -10.61
N GLY A 24 -2.40 2.40 -11.88
CA GLY A 24 -3.31 2.18 -13.01
C GLY A 24 -3.97 0.79 -13.13
N LYS A 25 -3.52 -0.21 -12.37
CA LYS A 25 -4.11 -1.57 -12.34
C LYS A 25 -4.84 -1.89 -11.03
N LEU A 26 -5.05 -0.91 -10.18
CA LEU A 26 -5.61 -1.10 -8.84
C LEU A 26 -6.66 -0.03 -8.57
N SER A 27 -7.93 -0.44 -8.56
CA SER A 27 -9.04 0.47 -8.30
C SER A 27 -9.28 0.64 -6.80
N ASP A 28 -9.98 1.71 -6.43
CA ASP A 28 -10.41 1.93 -5.04
C ASP A 28 -11.29 0.79 -4.51
N GLU A 29 -12.09 0.18 -5.39
CA GLU A 29 -12.93 -0.98 -5.07
C GLU A 29 -12.07 -2.21 -4.75
N ASP A 30 -10.93 -2.41 -5.44
CA ASP A 30 -9.99 -3.49 -5.12
C ASP A 30 -9.37 -3.28 -3.73
N ILE A 31 -8.96 -2.05 -3.41
CA ILE A 31 -8.43 -1.68 -2.09
C ILE A 31 -9.48 -1.89 -1.00
N LEU A 32 -10.73 -1.49 -1.26
CA LEU A 32 -11.83 -1.65 -0.32
C LEU A 32 -12.11 -3.12 -0.01
N ARG A 33 -12.08 -3.99 -1.02
CA ARG A 33 -12.23 -5.44 -0.86
C ARG A 33 -11.11 -6.05 -0.04
N LEU A 34 -9.86 -5.65 -0.30
CA LEU A 34 -8.69 -6.10 0.47
C LEU A 34 -8.79 -5.67 1.93
N ARG A 35 -9.18 -4.41 2.19
CA ARG A 35 -9.42 -3.90 3.54
C ARG A 35 -10.51 -4.68 4.25
N LYS A 36 -11.64 -4.93 3.60
CA LYS A 36 -12.75 -5.73 4.16
C LYS A 36 -12.29 -7.14 4.53
N ALA A 37 -11.52 -7.80 3.67
CA ALA A 37 -10.99 -9.14 3.94
C ALA A 37 -10.05 -9.18 5.16
N ALA A 38 -9.24 -8.14 5.36
CA ALA A 38 -8.40 -8.03 6.56
C ALA A 38 -9.22 -7.76 7.83
N VAL A 39 -10.20 -6.86 7.77
CA VAL A 39 -11.09 -6.54 8.91
C VAL A 39 -11.91 -7.77 9.34
N GLU A 40 -12.38 -8.56 8.38
CA GLU A 40 -13.09 -9.82 8.63
C GLU A 40 -12.17 -10.97 9.09
N GLY A 41 -10.86 -10.72 9.25
CA GLY A 41 -9.89 -11.70 9.71
C GLY A 41 -9.57 -12.80 8.69
N LYS A 42 -9.95 -12.64 7.42
CA LYS A 42 -9.70 -13.63 6.34
C LYS A 42 -8.25 -13.58 5.86
N VAL A 43 -7.62 -12.41 5.93
CA VAL A 43 -6.28 -12.15 5.40
C VAL A 43 -5.44 -11.38 6.41
N LYS A 44 -4.16 -11.70 6.49
CA LYS A 44 -3.14 -10.92 7.20
C LYS A 44 -2.04 -10.51 6.22
N PHE A 45 -1.87 -9.20 6.07
CA PHE A 45 -0.89 -8.61 5.17
C PHE A 45 0.48 -8.42 5.85
N TYR A 46 1.53 -8.62 5.07
CA TYR A 46 2.92 -8.39 5.44
C TYR A 46 3.62 -7.67 4.28
N CYS A 47 4.79 -7.08 4.55
CA CYS A 47 5.71 -6.63 3.51
C CYS A 47 7.16 -6.90 3.97
N LEU A 48 8.09 -6.99 3.03
CA LEU A 48 9.52 -7.06 3.35
C LEU A 48 10.06 -5.64 3.55
N SER A 49 10.98 -5.44 4.49
CA SER A 49 11.60 -4.13 4.73
C SER A 49 12.28 -3.54 3.49
N VAL A 50 12.74 -4.38 2.55
CA VAL A 50 13.37 -3.93 1.29
C VAL A 50 12.39 -3.14 0.39
N VAL A 51 11.08 -3.33 0.55
CA VAL A 51 10.06 -2.61 -0.23
C VAL A 51 10.13 -1.10 -0.01
N TRP A 52 10.61 -0.66 1.16
CA TRP A 52 10.69 0.76 1.53
C TRP A 52 11.61 1.55 0.62
N VAL A 53 12.67 0.94 0.09
CA VAL A 53 13.59 1.61 -0.86
C VAL A 53 12.82 2.08 -2.11
N GLU A 54 11.93 1.24 -2.63
CA GLU A 54 11.12 1.58 -3.79
C GLU A 54 9.98 2.55 -3.43
N VAL A 55 9.29 2.31 -2.31
CA VAL A 55 8.16 3.13 -1.85
C VAL A 55 8.60 4.57 -1.60
N ILE A 56 9.69 4.79 -0.87
CA ILE A 56 10.23 6.13 -0.59
C ILE A 56 10.61 6.85 -1.88
N GLY A 57 11.29 6.17 -2.81
CA GLY A 57 11.68 6.75 -4.08
C GLY A 57 10.48 7.17 -4.94
N LYS A 58 9.38 6.42 -4.90
CA LYS A 58 8.13 6.77 -5.60
C LYS A 58 7.39 7.92 -4.92
N ILE A 59 7.30 7.94 -3.60
CA ILE A 59 6.70 9.04 -2.83
C ILE A 59 7.44 10.35 -3.12
N TYR A 60 8.77 10.34 -3.06
CA TYR A 60 9.57 11.52 -3.37
C TYR A 60 9.37 12.00 -4.81
N ARG A 61 9.28 11.09 -5.78
CA ARG A 61 9.01 11.45 -7.18
C ARG A 61 7.64 12.10 -7.34
N GLU A 62 6.61 11.54 -6.71
CA GLU A 62 5.25 12.07 -6.81
C GLU A 62 5.09 13.40 -6.06
N SER A 63 5.73 13.59 -4.91
CA SER A 63 5.69 14.89 -4.21
C SER A 63 6.31 16.01 -5.05
N ARG A 64 7.44 15.73 -5.72
CA ARG A 64 8.07 16.66 -6.66
C ARG A 64 7.18 16.97 -7.85
N ARG A 65 6.45 15.97 -8.37
CA ARG A 65 5.46 16.17 -9.46
C ARG A 65 4.31 17.09 -9.03
N LEU A 66 3.89 17.00 -7.77
CA LEU A 66 2.78 17.78 -7.21
C LEU A 66 3.22 19.14 -6.61
N ASN A 67 4.52 19.48 -6.66
CA ASN A 67 5.10 20.61 -5.91
C ASN A 67 4.74 20.60 -4.42
N ALA A 68 4.52 19.42 -3.85
CA ALA A 68 4.30 19.26 -2.42
C ALA A 68 5.65 19.31 -1.70
N ASP A 69 5.79 20.22 -0.74
CA ASP A 69 6.96 20.24 0.13
C ASP A 69 6.87 19.08 1.12
N LEU A 70 7.87 18.19 1.10
CA LEU A 70 7.98 17.09 2.06
C LEU A 70 8.65 17.54 3.37
N GLY A 71 9.16 18.77 3.42
CA GLY A 71 9.90 19.33 4.55
C GLY A 71 9.07 19.54 5.82
N GLU A 72 7.74 19.48 5.75
CA GLU A 72 6.86 19.65 6.93
C GLU A 72 6.50 18.32 7.65
N ILE A 73 6.98 17.16 7.18
CA ILE A 73 6.57 15.84 7.70
C ILE A 73 7.64 15.17 8.61
N LEU A 74 8.82 15.77 8.76
CA LEU A 74 9.88 15.29 9.68
C LEU A 74 10.04 16.21 10.90
#